data_AF-A0A957N2Z8-F1
#
_entry.id   AF-A0A957N2Z8-F1
#
_cell.length_a   1.000
_cell.length_b   1.000
_cell.length_c   1.000
_cell.angle_alpha   90.00
_cell.angle_beta   90.00
_cell.angle_gamma   90.00
#
_symmetry.space_group_name_H-M   'P 1'
#
loop_
_entity.id
_entity.type
_entity.pdbx_description
1 polymer ?
#
loop_
_entity_poly.entity_id
_entity_poly.type
_entity_poly.pdbx_seq_one_letter_code
_entity_poly.pdbx_strand_id
1 'polypeptide(L)'
;MAECVLPHAVALARGFDARLTVLHVIEPPPDGDDAAVDPLDWEMRKAEAEAYLETVEDKLRTAEVDVDLEILEGRAAESIVACV
;
A
#
# COMPACT_ATOMS: atom_id res chain seq x y z
N MET A 1 3.16 -1.56 12.39
CA MET A 1 4.13 -0.46 12.59
C MET A 1 4.61 0.09 11.24
N ALA A 2 3.69 0.51 10.35
CA ALA A 2 4.02 1.12 9.06
C ALA A 2 3.78 2.64 9.05
N GLU A 3 2.95 3.16 9.96
CA GLU A 3 2.55 4.57 9.96
C GLU A 3 3.63 5.53 10.45
N CYS A 4 4.65 5.03 11.16
CA CYS A 4 5.73 5.87 11.70
C CYS A 4 6.61 6.50 10.60
N VAL A 5 6.62 5.94 9.39
CA VAL A 5 7.42 6.46 8.27
C VAL A 5 6.67 7.49 7.43
N LEU A 6 5.33 7.60 7.55
CA LEU A 6 4.53 8.55 6.78
C LEU A 6 5.00 10.01 6.92
N PRO A 7 5.31 10.53 8.13
CA PRO A 7 5.81 11.89 8.27
C PRO A 7 7.17 12.11 7.59
N HIS A 8 8.00 11.07 7.51
CA HIS A 8 9.32 11.14 6.89
C HIS A 8 9.20 11.10 5.36
N ALA A 9 8.32 10.26 4.83
CA ALA A 9 8.00 10.21 3.40
C ALA A 9 7.47 11.55 2.89
N VAL A 10 6.58 12.20 3.66
CA VAL A 10 6.09 13.56 3.36
C VAL A 10 7.22 14.59 3.36
N ALA A 11 8.09 14.56 4.38
CA ALA A 11 9.20 15.50 4.47
C ALA A 11 10.16 15.38 3.28
N LEU A 12 10.42 14.15 2.81
CA LEU A 12 11.23 13.90 1.63
C LEU A 12 10.52 14.37 0.37
N ALA A 13 9.27 13.97 0.15
CA ALA A 13 8.51 14.36 -1.05
C ALA A 13 8.43 15.88 -1.21
N ARG A 14 8.15 16.61 -0.12
CA ARG A 14 8.16 18.08 -0.09
C ARG A 14 9.54 18.68 -0.33
N GLY A 15 10.59 18.11 0.25
CA GLY A 15 11.95 18.60 0.11
C GLY A 15 12.51 18.45 -1.30
N PHE A 16 12.00 17.48 -2.07
CA PHE A 16 12.46 17.15 -3.42
C PHE A 16 11.46 17.49 -4.53
N ASP A 17 10.30 18.07 -4.20
CA ASP A 17 9.16 18.25 -5.13
C ASP A 17 8.84 16.95 -5.88
N ALA A 18 8.96 15.82 -5.16
CA ALA A 18 8.92 14.49 -5.72
C ALA A 18 7.54 13.88 -5.52
N ARG A 19 7.13 13.06 -6.50
CA ARG A 19 5.92 12.25 -6.39
C ARG A 19 6.14 11.08 -5.44
N LEU A 20 5.18 10.83 -4.56
CA LEU A 20 5.23 9.72 -3.62
C LEU A 20 4.29 8.59 -4.07
N THR A 21 4.83 7.42 -4.37
CA THR A 21 4.00 6.23 -4.63
C THR A 21 3.83 5.44 -3.34
N VAL A 22 2.58 5.20 -2.93
CA VAL A 22 2.24 4.35 -1.78
C VAL A 22 1.73 3.01 -2.30
N LEU A 23 2.48 1.96 -1.97
CA LEU A 23 2.20 0.61 -2.41
C LEU A 23 1.68 -0.24 -1.25
N HIS A 24 0.57 -0.96 -1.45
CA HIS A 24 0.12 -2.00 -0.54
C HIS A 24 0.12 -3.36 -1.25
N VAL A 25 0.75 -4.37 -0.65
CA VAL A 25 0.74 -5.73 -1.19
C VAL A 25 -0.11 -6.65 -0.32
N ILE A 26 -1.13 -7.26 -0.92
CA ILE A 26 -1.95 -8.27 -0.26
C ILE A 26 -1.26 -9.62 -0.45
N GLU A 27 -0.58 -10.08 0.60
CA GLU A 27 0.10 -11.38 0.59
C GLU A 27 -0.87 -12.52 0.96
N PRO A 28 -0.85 -13.65 0.23
CA PRO A 28 -1.48 -14.88 0.68
C PRO A 28 -0.72 -15.48 1.88
N PRO A 29 -1.40 -16.24 2.76
CA PRO A 29 -0.78 -16.79 3.97
C PRO A 29 0.43 -17.71 3.66
N PRO A 30 1.48 -17.68 4.49
CA PRO A 30 2.76 -18.34 4.23
C PRO A 30 2.74 -19.86 4.39
N ASP A 31 1.83 -20.39 5.21
CA ASP A 31 1.67 -21.83 5.43
C ASP A 31 0.70 -22.38 4.39
N GLY A 32 1.29 -23.02 3.38
CA GLY A 32 0.63 -23.47 2.17
C GLY A 32 -0.65 -24.25 2.42
N ASP A 33 -1.67 -23.80 1.73
CA ASP A 33 -2.42 -24.70 0.88
C ASP A 33 -2.90 -23.86 -0.31
N ASP A 34 -2.98 -24.44 -1.50
CA ASP A 34 -3.91 -23.99 -2.55
C ASP A 34 -5.37 -24.17 -2.07
N ALA A 35 -5.63 -24.13 -0.76
CA ALA A 35 -6.95 -23.92 -0.18
C ALA A 35 -7.36 -22.55 -0.68
N ALA A 36 -8.14 -22.58 -1.76
CA ALA A 36 -8.79 -21.43 -2.35
C ALA A 36 -9.09 -20.42 -1.25
N VAL A 37 -8.32 -19.33 -1.24
CA VAL A 37 -8.66 -18.18 -0.41
C VAL A 37 -10.12 -17.89 -0.73
N ASP A 38 -10.98 -17.88 0.30
CA ASP A 38 -12.39 -17.63 0.08
C ASP A 38 -12.49 -16.31 -0.71
N PRO A 39 -13.11 -16.31 -1.90
CA PRO A 39 -13.20 -15.10 -2.71
C PRO A 39 -13.81 -13.93 -1.93
N LEU A 40 -14.70 -14.20 -0.97
CA LEU A 40 -15.28 -13.17 -0.12
C LEU A 40 -14.25 -12.60 0.86
N ASP A 41 -13.46 -13.45 1.53
CA ASP A 41 -12.39 -13.00 2.43
C ASP A 41 -11.32 -12.20 1.67
N TRP A 42 -11.02 -12.60 0.43
CA TRP A 42 -10.10 -11.85 -0.43
C TRP A 42 -10.62 -10.45 -0.77
N GLU A 43 -11.87 -10.36 -1.23
CA GLU A 43 -12.52 -9.08 -1.53
C GLU A 43 -12.64 -8.20 -0.27
N MET A 44 -12.90 -8.79 0.89
CA MET A 44 -12.91 -8.05 2.17
C MET A 44 -11.52 -7.49 2.52
N ARG A 45 -10.46 -8.30 2.39
CA ARG A 45 -9.08 -7.83 2.62
C ARG A 45 -8.67 -6.73 1.64
N LYS A 46 -9.12 -6.82 0.40
CA LYS A 46 -8.89 -5.80 -0.61
C LYS A 46 -9.62 -4.50 -0.27
N ALA A 47 -10.90 -4.58 0.10
CA ALA A 47 -11.68 -3.41 0.50
C ALA A 47 -11.11 -2.73 1.76
N GLU A 48 -10.63 -3.51 2.74
CA GLU A 48 -9.93 -2.95 3.91
C GLU A 48 -8.61 -2.26 3.53
N ALA A 49 -7.83 -2.87 2.63
CA ALA A 49 -6.59 -2.28 2.14
C ALA A 49 -6.84 -0.99 1.34
N GLU A 50 -7.87 -0.96 0.48
CA GLU A 50 -8.30 0.22 -0.27
C GLU A 50 -8.73 1.34 0.68
N ALA A 51 -9.63 1.08 1.64
CA ALA A 51 -10.09 2.07 2.60
C ALA A 51 -8.95 2.62 3.47
N TYR A 52 -7.98 1.75 3.82
CA TYR A 52 -6.78 2.18 4.53
C TYR A 52 -5.89 3.08 3.69
N LEU A 53 -5.67 2.73 2.42
CA LEU A 53 -4.88 3.54 1.49
C LEU A 53 -5.53 4.89 1.20
N GLU A 54 -6.85 4.96 1.02
CA GLU A 54 -7.59 6.21 0.88
C GLU A 54 -7.38 7.12 2.11
N THR A 55 -7.44 6.55 3.31
CA THR A 55 -7.19 7.29 4.55
C THR A 55 -5.75 7.83 4.62
N VAL A 56 -4.78 7.07 4.09
CA VAL A 56 -3.38 7.51 3.99
C VAL A 56 -3.22 8.59 2.93
N GLU A 57 -3.85 8.44 1.78
CA GLU A 57 -3.85 9.42 0.68
C GLU A 57 -4.43 10.75 1.15
N ASP A 58 -5.56 10.75 1.84
CA ASP A 58 -6.16 11.98 2.36
C ASP A 58 -5.24 12.72 3.33
N LYS A 59 -4.50 11.97 4.18
CA LYS A 59 -3.50 12.56 5.09
C LYS A 59 -2.33 13.17 4.31
N LEU A 60 -1.88 12.51 3.25
CA LEU A 60 -0.76 12.98 2.42
C LEU A 60 -1.16 14.14 1.51
N ARG A 61 -2.39 14.15 0.97
CA ARG A 61 -2.96 15.23 0.18
C ARG A 61 -3.21 16.47 1.03
N THR A 62 -3.64 16.31 2.28
CA THR A 62 -3.68 17.41 3.27
C THR A 62 -2.29 18.01 3.52
N ALA A 63 -1.24 17.20 3.32
CA ALA A 63 0.14 17.66 3.33
C ALA A 63 0.64 18.10 1.93
N GLU A 64 -0.23 18.41 0.96
CA GLU A 64 0.15 18.97 -0.35
C GLU A 64 1.24 18.16 -1.08
N VAL A 65 1.22 16.82 -0.91
CA VAL A 65 2.11 15.91 -1.64
C VAL A 65 1.30 15.24 -2.76
N ASP A 66 1.87 15.19 -3.96
CA ASP A 66 1.33 14.37 -5.05
C ASP A 66 1.57 12.89 -4.75
N VAL A 67 0.48 12.13 -4.62
CA VAL A 67 0.51 10.72 -4.24
C VAL A 67 -0.14 9.86 -5.31
N ASP A 68 0.55 8.81 -5.72
CA ASP A 68 -0.02 7.70 -6.49
C ASP A 68 -0.24 6.50 -5.56
N LEU A 69 -1.43 5.90 -5.60
CA LEU A 69 -1.76 4.69 -4.85
C LEU A 69 -1.71 3.47 -5.76
N GLU A 70 -1.01 2.42 -5.32
CA GLU A 70 -1.02 1.13 -6.01
C GLU A 70 -1.27 -0.02 -5.04
N ILE A 71 -2.13 -0.94 -5.47
CA ILE A 71 -2.39 -2.20 -4.75
C ILE A 71 -1.91 -3.33 -5.64
N LEU A 72 -1.00 -4.14 -5.11
CA LEU A 72 -0.51 -5.34 -5.77
C LEU A 72 -0.93 -6.58 -4.98
N GLU A 73 -1.07 -7.68 -5.70
CA GLU A 73 -1.42 -8.99 -5.14
C GLU A 73 -0.21 -9.90 -5.29
N GLY A 74 0.06 -10.75 -4.29
CA GLY A 74 1.15 -11.71 -4.33
C GLY A 74 2.20 -11.46 -3.25
N ARG A 75 3.42 -11.94 -3.46
CA ARG A 75 4.50 -11.84 -2.46
C ARG A 75 5.05 -10.43 -2.44
N ALA A 76 5.01 -9.76 -1.29
CA ALA A 76 5.41 -8.36 -1.13
C ALA A 76 6.82 -8.11 -1.63
N ALA A 77 7.77 -8.98 -1.30
CA ALA A 77 9.15 -8.82 -1.76
C ALA A 77 9.28 -8.87 -3.29
N GLU A 78 8.47 -9.69 -3.98
CA GLU A 78 8.50 -9.82 -5.44
C GLU A 78 7.77 -8.63 -6.09
N SER A 79 6.59 -8.27 -5.58
CA SER A 79 5.77 -7.17 -6.10
C SER A 79 6.42 -5.80 -5.92
N ILE A 80 7.14 -5.57 -4.80
CA ILE A 80 7.88 -4.31 -4.57
C ILE A 80 9.01 -4.15 -5.60
N VAL A 81 9.72 -5.21 -5.96
CA VAL A 81 10.82 -5.15 -6.94
C VAL A 81 10.28 -4.95 -8.36
N ALA A 82 9.11 -5.51 -8.68
CA ALA A 82 8.49 -5.38 -9.99
C ALA A 82 7.86 -4.00 -10.25
N CYS A 83 7.63 -3.21 -9.21
CA CYS A 83 7.01 -1.87 -9.27
C CYS A 83 8.01 -0.74 -9.62
N VAL A 84 9.32 -1.04 -9.70
CA VAL A 84 10.41 -0.07 -9.96
C VAL A 84 10.81 0.00 -11.44
#